data_AF-W5Y1L4-F1
#
_entry.id   AF-W5Y1L4-F1
#
_cell.length_a   1.000
_cell.length_b   1.000
_cell.length_c   1.000
_cell.angle_alpha   90.00
_cell.angle_beta   90.00
_cell.angle_gamma   90.00
#
_symmetry.space_group_name_H-M   'P 1'
#
loop_
_entity.id
_entity.type
_entity.pdbx_description
1 polymer ?
#
loop_
_entity_poly.entity_id
_entity_poly.type
_entity_poly.pdbx_seq_one_letter_code
_entity_poly.pdbx_strand_id
1 'polypeptide(L)'
;MQLSKDIIIDASIDILDSFGLADMTMRRLATQLGVAPGALYWHFKNKQALIDAIARAFLDPFLSGPVEADFATACLDLRAIMLRHRDGAELLSAALTEVSLREAVEGRLVGCLAESAPATAGIAAATALHFLLGATVLEQTQQQKLIASFPTADDPECTAELDSLSSLFDDQFRAGVNLIEKGAAA
;
A
#
# COMPACT_ATOMS: atom_id res chain seq x y z
N MET A 1 -3.79 -18.52 -24.33
CA MET A 1 -4.18 -18.17 -22.95
C MET A 1 -5.35 -17.19 -23.04
N GLN A 2 -6.47 -17.47 -22.40
CA GLN A 2 -7.59 -16.53 -22.37
C GLN A 2 -7.27 -15.41 -21.38
N LEU A 3 -7.41 -14.16 -21.80
CA LEU A 3 -7.18 -13.00 -20.95
C LEU A 3 -8.26 -12.92 -19.88
N SER A 4 -7.88 -12.78 -18.61
CA SER A 4 -8.78 -12.60 -17.46
C SER A 4 -8.33 -11.39 -16.63
N LYS A 5 -9.20 -10.92 -15.72
CA LYS A 5 -8.83 -9.82 -14.81
C LYS A 5 -7.66 -10.21 -13.91
N ASP A 6 -7.66 -11.43 -13.39
CA ASP A 6 -6.62 -11.92 -12.47
C ASP A 6 -5.26 -11.96 -13.16
N ILE A 7 -5.20 -12.51 -14.39
CA ILE A 7 -3.96 -12.53 -15.20
C ILE A 7 -3.44 -11.11 -15.46
N ILE A 8 -4.33 -10.14 -15.71
CA ILE A 8 -3.94 -8.75 -15.92
C ILE A 8 -3.42 -8.13 -14.61
N ILE A 9 -4.06 -8.39 -13.47
CA ILE A 9 -3.65 -7.90 -12.16
C ILE A 9 -2.27 -8.47 -11.80
N ASP A 10 -2.08 -9.77 -11.91
CA ASP A 10 -0.80 -10.45 -11.60
C ASP A 10 0.35 -9.87 -12.44
N ALA A 11 0.16 -9.79 -13.76
CA ALA A 11 1.17 -9.19 -14.64
C ALA A 11 1.41 -7.69 -14.38
N SER A 12 0.43 -6.98 -13.83
CA SER A 12 0.60 -5.58 -13.44
C SER A 12 1.44 -5.46 -12.17
N ILE A 13 1.25 -6.36 -11.21
CA ILE A 13 2.05 -6.44 -9.98
C ILE A 13 3.50 -6.77 -10.33
N ASP A 14 3.74 -7.69 -11.26
CA ASP A 14 5.11 -7.98 -11.75
C ASP A 14 5.79 -6.73 -12.32
N ILE A 15 5.05 -5.91 -13.10
CA ILE A 15 5.55 -4.65 -13.64
C ILE A 15 5.80 -3.63 -12.53
N LEU A 16 4.89 -3.53 -11.57
CA LEU A 16 4.99 -2.63 -10.42
C LEU A 16 6.26 -2.94 -9.63
N ASP A 17 6.48 -4.21 -9.26
CA ASP A 17 7.64 -4.62 -8.47
C ASP A 17 8.95 -4.40 -9.24
N SER A 18 8.95 -4.66 -10.55
CA SER A 18 10.16 -4.54 -11.38
C SER A 18 10.51 -3.10 -11.76
N PHE A 19 9.51 -2.28 -12.10
CA PHE A 19 9.71 -0.98 -12.75
C PHE A 19 9.06 0.20 -12.01
N GLY A 20 8.15 -0.06 -11.09
CA GLY A 20 7.42 0.95 -10.35
C GLY A 20 6.12 1.40 -11.02
N LEU A 21 5.33 2.17 -10.27
CA LEU A 21 3.97 2.57 -10.64
C LEU A 21 3.94 3.48 -11.88
N ALA A 22 4.94 4.34 -12.03
CA ALA A 22 5.08 5.22 -13.19
C ALA A 22 5.19 4.41 -14.50
N ASP A 23 5.97 3.33 -14.48
CA ASP A 23 6.22 2.45 -15.62
C ASP A 23 5.11 1.41 -15.86
N MET A 24 4.21 1.21 -14.90
CA MET A 24 3.01 0.38 -15.01
C MET A 24 1.97 1.01 -15.95
N THR A 25 2.25 0.97 -17.25
CA THR A 25 1.38 1.52 -18.31
C THR A 25 0.56 0.43 -18.99
N MET A 26 -0.64 0.79 -19.48
CA MET A 26 -1.49 -0.13 -20.26
C MET A 26 -0.74 -0.71 -21.48
N ARG A 27 0.15 0.08 -22.10
CA ARG A 27 0.94 -0.37 -23.24
C ARG A 27 1.99 -1.41 -22.83
N ARG A 28 2.78 -1.14 -21.77
CA ARG A 28 3.78 -2.09 -21.26
C ARG A 28 3.11 -3.40 -20.85
N LEU A 29 1.98 -3.31 -20.15
CA LEU A 29 1.19 -4.46 -19.72
C LEU A 29 0.70 -5.29 -20.91
N ALA A 30 0.18 -4.65 -21.95
CA ALA A 30 -0.24 -5.35 -23.17
C ALA A 30 0.94 -6.05 -23.87
N THR A 31 2.09 -5.39 -23.94
CA THR A 31 3.32 -5.97 -24.48
C THR A 31 3.78 -7.18 -23.67
N GLN A 32 3.81 -7.08 -22.34
CA GLN A 32 4.20 -8.19 -21.45
C GLN A 32 3.26 -9.40 -21.59
N LEU A 33 1.95 -9.15 -21.73
CA LEU A 33 0.94 -10.20 -21.92
C LEU A 33 0.85 -10.72 -23.37
N GLY A 34 1.60 -10.14 -24.32
CA GLY A 34 1.56 -10.55 -25.72
C GLY A 34 0.21 -10.28 -26.41
N VAL A 35 -0.53 -9.26 -25.97
CA VAL A 35 -1.85 -8.90 -26.51
C VAL A 35 -1.86 -7.48 -27.09
N ALA A 36 -2.85 -7.18 -27.93
CA ALA A 36 -3.08 -5.80 -28.37
C ALA A 36 -3.58 -4.94 -27.19
N PRO A 37 -3.19 -3.65 -27.07
CA PRO A 37 -3.65 -2.78 -25.98
C PRO A 37 -5.18 -2.71 -25.85
N GLY A 38 -5.90 -2.75 -26.98
CA GLY A 38 -7.36 -2.80 -27.02
C GLY A 38 -7.97 -3.97 -26.24
N ALA A 39 -7.26 -5.10 -26.11
CA ALA A 39 -7.71 -6.27 -25.37
C ALA A 39 -7.87 -5.97 -23.86
N LEU A 40 -6.96 -5.19 -23.28
CA LEU A 40 -7.02 -4.84 -21.86
C LEU A 40 -8.24 -3.97 -21.52
N TYR A 41 -8.65 -3.10 -22.44
CA TYR A 41 -9.76 -2.17 -22.23
C TYR A 41 -11.13 -2.85 -22.11
N TRP A 42 -11.25 -4.11 -22.55
CA TRP A 42 -12.43 -4.94 -22.28
C TRP A 42 -12.56 -5.33 -20.80
N HIS A 43 -11.44 -5.37 -20.06
CA HIS A 43 -11.41 -5.73 -18.65
C HIS A 43 -11.32 -4.49 -17.74
N PHE A 44 -10.53 -3.49 -18.13
CA PHE A 44 -10.30 -2.26 -17.36
C PHE A 44 -10.38 -1.04 -18.27
N LYS A 45 -11.34 -0.15 -17.99
CA LYS A 45 -11.62 1.01 -18.85
C LYS A 45 -10.45 1.99 -18.98
N ASN A 46 -9.55 2.03 -17.99
CA ASN A 46 -8.37 2.88 -17.95
C ASN A 46 -7.37 2.36 -16.89
N LYS A 47 -6.19 3.01 -16.79
CA LYS A 47 -5.16 2.67 -15.79
C LYS A 47 -5.67 2.81 -14.35
N GLN A 48 -6.53 3.79 -14.07
CA GLN A 48 -7.07 3.98 -12.72
C GLN A 48 -7.94 2.80 -12.29
N ALA A 49 -8.83 2.31 -13.15
CA ALA A 49 -9.65 1.13 -12.86
C ALA A 49 -8.81 -0.14 -12.60
N LEU A 50 -7.62 -0.23 -13.18
CA LEU A 50 -6.66 -1.29 -12.88
C LEU A 50 -5.98 -1.07 -11.51
N ILE A 51 -5.56 0.16 -11.21
CA ILE A 51 -5.02 0.55 -9.89
C ILE A 51 -6.03 0.22 -8.78
N ASP A 52 -7.29 0.61 -8.96
CA ASP A 52 -8.36 0.35 -7.99
C ASP A 52 -8.55 -1.16 -7.76
N ALA A 53 -8.42 -1.98 -8.80
CA ALA A 53 -8.55 -3.43 -8.71
C ALA A 53 -7.35 -4.08 -8.01
N ILE A 54 -6.13 -3.62 -8.30
CA ILE A 54 -4.91 -4.08 -7.61
C ILE A 54 -4.98 -3.69 -6.11
N ALA A 55 -5.37 -2.46 -5.79
CA ALA A 55 -5.51 -2.01 -4.41
C ALA A 55 -6.56 -2.83 -3.64
N ARG A 56 -7.68 -3.18 -4.27
CA ARG A 56 -8.67 -4.09 -3.68
C ARG A 56 -8.09 -5.48 -3.40
N ALA A 57 -7.28 -6.02 -4.31
CA ALA A 57 -6.59 -7.29 -4.07
C ALA A 57 -5.55 -7.19 -2.94
N PHE A 58 -4.84 -6.06 -2.83
CA PHE A 58 -3.88 -5.82 -1.74
C PHE A 58 -4.56 -5.69 -0.38
N LEU A 59 -5.70 -5.01 -0.34
CA LEU A 59 -6.46 -4.73 0.88
C LEU A 59 -7.43 -5.84 1.26
N ASP A 60 -7.75 -6.80 0.40
CA ASP A 60 -8.71 -7.87 0.72
C ASP A 60 -8.38 -8.63 2.01
N PRO A 61 -7.13 -9.05 2.29
CA PRO A 61 -6.82 -9.70 3.57
C PRO A 61 -7.06 -8.76 4.76
N PHE A 62 -6.77 -7.48 4.61
CA PHE A 62 -7.02 -6.47 5.61
C PHE A 62 -8.50 -6.13 5.74
N LEU A 63 -9.35 -6.26 4.73
CA LEU A 63 -10.78 -5.91 4.84
C LEU A 63 -11.62 -7.12 5.23
N SER A 64 -11.23 -8.31 4.81
CA SER A 64 -11.95 -9.57 5.01
C SER A 64 -11.45 -10.38 6.23
N GLY A 65 -10.30 -10.02 6.82
CA GLY A 65 -9.76 -10.69 8.02
C GLY A 65 -10.55 -10.41 9.31
N PRO A 66 -10.25 -11.10 10.42
CA PRO A 66 -10.94 -10.90 11.70
C PRO A 66 -10.79 -9.47 12.24
N VAL A 67 -11.86 -8.92 12.83
CA VAL A 67 -11.94 -7.54 13.34
C VAL A 67 -11.19 -7.35 14.67
N GLU A 68 -10.72 -8.45 15.28
CA GLU A 68 -10.19 -8.52 16.64
C GLU A 68 -8.79 -7.92 16.82
N ALA A 69 -8.18 -7.42 15.75
CA ALA A 69 -6.88 -6.74 15.84
C ALA A 69 -7.03 -5.38 16.56
N ASP A 70 -6.11 -5.10 17.48
CA ASP A 70 -5.99 -3.76 18.05
C ASP A 70 -5.57 -2.74 16.97
N PHE A 71 -5.76 -1.45 17.29
CA PHE A 71 -5.51 -0.37 16.35
C PHE A 71 -4.06 -0.34 15.85
N ALA A 72 -3.09 -0.61 16.74
CA ALA A 72 -1.68 -0.62 16.38
C ALA A 72 -1.35 -1.75 15.39
N THR A 73 -1.91 -2.93 15.61
CA THR A 73 -1.77 -4.10 14.73
C THR A 73 -2.39 -3.82 13.37
N ALA A 74 -3.60 -3.23 13.34
CA ALA A 74 -4.25 -2.86 12.08
C ALA A 74 -3.42 -1.83 11.27
N CYS A 75 -2.79 -0.86 11.93
CA CYS A 75 -1.88 0.07 11.27
C CYS A 75 -0.61 -0.64 10.75
N LEU A 76 -0.04 -1.57 11.51
CA LEU A 76 1.12 -2.35 11.06
C LEU A 76 0.80 -3.23 9.85
N ASP A 77 -0.39 -3.83 9.80
CA ASP A 77 -0.85 -4.63 8.66
C ASP A 77 -0.99 -3.78 7.39
N LEU A 78 -1.60 -2.59 7.49
CA LEU A 78 -1.69 -1.65 6.36
C LEU A 78 -0.30 -1.20 5.88
N ARG A 79 0.61 -0.90 6.81
CA ARG A 79 2.01 -0.60 6.47
C ARG A 79 2.68 -1.76 5.75
N ALA A 80 2.53 -2.99 6.25
CA ALA A 80 3.10 -4.17 5.63
C ALA A 80 2.55 -4.40 4.21
N ILE A 81 1.24 -4.17 3.99
CA ILE A 81 0.63 -4.23 2.66
C ILE A 81 1.26 -3.22 1.70
N MET A 82 1.45 -1.97 2.14
CA MET A 82 2.06 -0.92 1.31
C MET A 82 3.53 -1.20 0.99
N LEU A 83 4.30 -1.73 1.95
CA LEU A 83 5.72 -2.00 1.79
C LEU A 83 6.01 -3.29 1.00
N ARG A 84 5.03 -4.20 0.87
CA ARG A 84 5.21 -5.49 0.19
C ARG A 84 5.57 -5.35 -1.29
N HIS A 85 5.09 -4.30 -1.93
CA HIS A 85 5.28 -4.04 -3.35
C HIS A 85 5.96 -2.69 -3.57
N ARG A 86 6.79 -2.61 -4.60
CA ARG A 86 7.41 -1.33 -4.99
C ARG A 86 6.32 -0.31 -5.30
N ASP A 87 6.47 0.91 -4.82
CA ASP A 87 5.48 2.00 -4.97
C ASP A 87 4.06 1.64 -4.45
N GLY A 88 3.96 0.62 -3.58
CA GLY A 88 2.68 0.16 -3.03
C GLY A 88 1.94 1.25 -2.23
N ALA A 89 2.67 2.12 -1.52
CA ALA A 89 2.08 3.27 -0.83
C ALA A 89 1.50 4.31 -1.82
N GLU A 90 2.19 4.56 -2.94
CA GLU A 90 1.71 5.46 -3.98
C GLU A 90 0.49 4.89 -4.72
N LEU A 91 0.50 3.57 -4.98
CA LEU A 91 -0.63 2.86 -5.58
C LEU A 91 -1.86 2.94 -4.68
N LEU A 92 -1.72 2.65 -3.39
CA LEU A 92 -2.81 2.76 -2.42
C LEU A 92 -3.28 4.21 -2.26
N SER A 93 -2.37 5.19 -2.22
CA SER A 93 -2.73 6.60 -2.19
C SER A 93 -3.59 7.00 -3.41
N ALA A 94 -3.28 6.49 -4.60
CA ALA A 94 -4.06 6.75 -5.80
C ALA A 94 -5.44 6.06 -5.75
N ALA A 95 -5.50 4.81 -5.29
CA ALA A 95 -6.75 4.05 -5.21
C ALA A 95 -7.72 4.57 -4.13
N LEU A 96 -7.20 5.04 -3.00
CA LEU A 96 -8.01 5.57 -1.88
C LEU A 96 -8.61 6.96 -2.16
N THR A 97 -8.42 7.50 -3.37
CA THR A 97 -9.24 8.61 -3.88
C THR A 97 -10.68 8.17 -4.17
N GLU A 98 -10.89 6.86 -4.38
CA GLU A 98 -12.21 6.25 -4.46
C GLU A 98 -12.83 6.16 -3.06
N VAL A 99 -13.97 6.83 -2.87
CA VAL A 99 -14.57 7.07 -1.56
C VAL A 99 -14.97 5.78 -0.84
N SER A 100 -15.56 4.81 -1.54
CA SER A 100 -16.05 3.59 -0.90
C SER A 100 -14.91 2.69 -0.39
N LEU A 101 -13.79 2.61 -1.14
CA LEU A 101 -12.61 1.90 -0.67
C LEU A 101 -11.98 2.60 0.54
N ARG A 102 -11.89 3.93 0.52
CA ARG A 102 -11.37 4.70 1.66
C ARG A 102 -12.24 4.51 2.91
N GLU A 103 -13.55 4.65 2.78
CA GLU A 103 -14.50 4.45 3.88
C GLU A 103 -14.44 3.02 4.46
N ALA A 104 -14.19 2.01 3.63
CA ALA A 104 -14.01 0.65 4.11
C ALA A 104 -12.74 0.49 4.98
N VAL A 105 -11.62 1.08 4.54
CA VAL A 105 -10.35 1.06 5.31
C VAL A 105 -10.49 1.87 6.60
N GLU A 106 -11.01 3.09 6.52
CA GLU A 106 -11.24 3.94 7.71
C GLU A 106 -12.23 3.29 8.67
N GLY A 107 -13.34 2.72 8.17
CA GLY A 107 -14.33 2.04 8.97
C GLY A 107 -13.76 0.88 9.77
N ARG A 108 -12.79 0.15 9.21
CA ARG A 108 -12.08 -0.90 9.94
C ARG A 108 -11.21 -0.34 11.06
N LEU A 109 -10.44 0.72 10.80
CA LEU A 109 -9.65 1.40 11.82
C LEU A 109 -10.52 2.02 12.93
N VAL A 110 -11.69 2.57 12.57
CA VAL A 110 -12.70 3.05 13.53
C VAL A 110 -13.16 1.91 14.43
N GLY A 111 -13.41 0.72 13.88
CA GLY A 111 -13.77 -0.47 14.64
C GLY A 111 -12.77 -0.81 15.74
N CYS A 112 -11.47 -0.69 15.47
CA CYS A 112 -10.40 -0.94 16.45
C CYS A 112 -10.37 0.08 17.60
N LEU A 113 -10.96 1.28 17.43
CA LEU A 113 -11.00 2.35 18.42
C LEU A 113 -12.38 2.53 19.07
N ALA A 114 -13.37 1.72 18.68
CA ALA A 114 -14.77 1.94 19.05
C ALA A 114 -15.00 1.86 20.57
N GLU A 115 -14.24 1.02 21.28
CA GLU A 115 -14.36 0.88 22.74
C GLU A 115 -13.50 1.89 23.51
N SER A 116 -12.29 2.18 23.01
CA SER A 116 -11.32 3.02 23.72
C SER A 116 -11.52 4.52 23.49
N ALA A 117 -12.02 4.91 22.32
CA ALA A 117 -12.10 6.30 21.89
C ALA A 117 -13.32 6.58 20.98
N PRO A 118 -14.57 6.23 21.37
CA PRO A 118 -15.74 6.30 20.48
C PRO A 118 -16.03 7.69 19.91
N ALA A 119 -15.76 8.75 20.67
CA ALA A 119 -16.03 10.13 20.25
C ALA A 119 -15.06 10.64 19.17
N THR A 120 -13.85 10.09 19.11
CA THR A 120 -12.74 10.56 18.26
C THR A 120 -12.28 9.49 17.26
N ALA A 121 -12.82 8.26 17.31
CA ALA A 121 -12.41 7.14 16.46
C ALA A 121 -12.38 7.49 14.97
N GLY A 122 -13.39 8.22 14.47
CA GLY A 122 -13.45 8.65 13.08
C GLY A 122 -12.29 9.57 12.67
N ILE A 123 -12.00 10.60 13.48
CA ILE A 123 -10.90 11.52 13.18
C ILE A 123 -9.54 10.83 13.38
N ALA A 124 -9.41 9.96 14.39
CA ALA A 124 -8.20 9.19 14.64
C ALA A 124 -7.88 8.21 13.51
N ALA A 125 -8.88 7.51 12.97
CA ALA A 125 -8.74 6.63 11.81
C ALA A 125 -8.28 7.39 10.56
N ALA A 126 -8.91 8.52 10.24
CA ALA A 126 -8.51 9.36 9.12
C ALA A 126 -7.09 9.93 9.32
N THR A 127 -6.75 10.39 10.53
CA THR A 127 -5.40 10.85 10.87
C THR A 127 -4.38 9.74 10.71
N ALA A 128 -4.68 8.53 11.16
CA ALA A 128 -3.81 7.37 10.99
C ALA A 128 -3.63 7.01 9.51
N LEU A 129 -4.68 7.05 8.69
CA LEU A 129 -4.57 6.77 7.26
C LEU A 129 -3.65 7.78 6.56
N HIS A 130 -3.76 9.07 6.88
CA HIS A 130 -2.85 10.09 6.35
C HIS A 130 -1.41 9.88 6.82
N PHE A 131 -1.21 9.57 8.11
CA PHE A 131 0.09 9.26 8.67
C PHE A 131 0.72 8.02 8.01
N LEU A 132 -0.05 6.94 7.87
CA LEU A 132 0.32 5.70 7.20
C LEU A 132 0.85 5.99 5.81
N LEU A 133 0.05 6.62 4.95
CA LEU A 133 0.43 6.95 3.58
C LEU A 133 1.71 7.77 3.54
N GLY A 134 1.80 8.84 4.33
CA GLY A 134 2.97 9.71 4.37
C GLY A 134 4.24 9.01 4.85
N ALA A 135 4.14 8.24 5.94
CA ALA A 135 5.25 7.50 6.52
C ALA A 135 5.79 6.45 5.54
N THR A 136 4.89 5.66 4.94
CA THR A 136 5.30 4.60 4.01
C THR A 136 5.84 5.14 2.69
N VAL A 137 5.30 6.23 2.16
CA VAL A 137 5.86 6.87 0.95
C VAL A 137 7.29 7.35 1.22
N LEU A 138 7.54 7.99 2.36
CA LEU A 138 8.87 8.45 2.73
C LEU A 138 9.86 7.29 2.91
N GLU A 139 9.42 6.21 3.54
CA GLU A 139 10.20 4.99 3.72
C GLU A 139 10.59 4.35 2.39
N GLN A 140 9.61 4.09 1.51
CA GLN A 140 9.88 3.49 0.20
C GLN A 140 10.80 4.38 -0.65
N THR A 141 10.57 5.69 -0.64
CA THR A 141 11.40 6.64 -1.40
C THR A 141 12.86 6.63 -0.91
N GLN A 142 13.08 6.54 0.41
CA GLN A 142 14.43 6.47 0.96
C GLN A 142 15.11 5.12 0.68
N GLN A 143 14.40 4.00 0.81
CA GLN A 143 14.91 2.68 0.44
C GLN A 143 15.31 2.64 -1.04
N GLN A 144 14.48 3.17 -1.94
CA GLN A 144 14.78 3.23 -3.36
C GLN A 144 15.99 4.10 -3.68
N LYS A 145 16.11 5.26 -3.04
CA LYS A 145 17.28 6.15 -3.19
C LYS A 145 18.55 5.46 -2.70
N LEU A 146 18.46 4.73 -1.60
CA LEU A 146 19.57 3.96 -1.04
C LEU A 146 20.00 2.88 -2.04
N ILE A 147 19.08 2.03 -2.49
CA ILE A 147 19.35 0.96 -3.47
C ILE A 147 20.00 1.54 -4.74
N ALA A 148 19.50 2.67 -5.24
CA ALA A 148 20.05 3.33 -6.43
C ALA A 148 21.46 3.93 -6.23
N SER A 149 21.92 4.05 -4.98
CA SER A 149 23.27 4.52 -4.66
C SER A 149 24.31 3.38 -4.74
N PHE A 150 23.87 2.13 -4.86
CA PHE A 150 24.74 0.96 -4.99
C PHE A 150 24.72 0.38 -6.41
N PRO A 151 25.79 -0.33 -6.85
CA PRO A 151 25.85 -0.93 -8.18
C PRO A 151 24.86 -2.08 -8.38
N THR A 152 24.56 -2.82 -7.30
CA THR A 152 23.65 -3.97 -7.29
C THR A 152 22.86 -3.95 -5.98
N ALA A 153 21.59 -4.35 -6.04
CA ALA A 153 20.75 -4.46 -4.84
C ALA A 153 21.26 -5.52 -3.84
N ASP A 154 21.98 -6.54 -4.31
CA ASP A 154 22.55 -7.61 -3.48
C ASP A 154 23.89 -7.24 -2.81
N ASP A 155 24.29 -5.96 -2.85
CA ASP A 155 25.49 -5.50 -2.17
C ASP A 155 25.33 -5.67 -0.64
N PRO A 156 26.26 -6.36 0.06
CA PRO A 156 26.15 -6.56 1.50
C PRO A 156 26.09 -5.25 2.30
N GLU A 157 26.76 -4.19 1.84
CA GLU A 157 26.71 -2.87 2.47
C GLU A 157 25.33 -2.22 2.26
N CYS A 158 24.77 -2.34 1.06
CA CYS A 158 23.39 -1.91 0.78
C CYS A 158 22.38 -2.63 1.68
N THR A 159 22.53 -3.94 1.83
CA THR A 159 21.66 -4.76 2.69
C THR A 159 21.72 -4.29 4.15
N ALA A 160 22.93 -4.09 4.69
CA ALA A 160 23.11 -3.63 6.07
C ALA A 160 22.53 -2.22 6.30
N GLU A 161 22.71 -1.30 5.34
CA GLU A 161 22.11 0.03 5.42
C GLU A 161 20.58 0.00 5.31
N LEU A 162 20.02 -0.87 4.47
CA LEU A 162 18.57 -1.08 4.35
C LEU A 162 17.97 -1.63 5.64
N ASP A 163 18.63 -2.58 6.29
CA ASP A 163 18.19 -3.14 7.58
C ASP A 163 18.18 -2.05 8.66
N SER A 164 19.24 -1.24 8.74
CA SER A 164 19.32 -0.11 9.68
C SER A 164 18.23 0.93 9.41
N LEU A 165 17.97 1.25 8.14
CA LEU A 165 16.94 2.21 7.75
C LEU A 165 15.55 1.69 8.11
N SER A 166 15.27 0.42 7.81
CA SER A 166 13.98 -0.22 8.09
C SER A 166 13.70 -0.29 9.59
N SER A 167 14.71 -0.60 10.41
CA SER A 167 14.59 -0.56 11.88
C SER A 167 14.25 0.83 12.40
N LEU A 168 14.87 1.88 11.85
CA LEU A 168 14.57 3.26 12.23
C LEU A 168 13.12 3.64 11.89
N PHE A 169 12.65 3.28 10.70
CA PHE A 169 11.27 3.52 10.29
C PHE A 169 10.27 2.74 11.12
N ASP A 170 10.57 1.48 11.47
CA ASP A 170 9.73 0.67 12.35
C ASP A 170 9.51 1.34 13.71
N ASP A 171 10.59 1.81 14.34
CA ASP A 171 10.53 2.48 15.64
C ASP A 171 9.72 3.79 15.57
N GLN A 172 10.00 4.62 14.56
CA GLN A 172 9.29 5.89 14.36
C GLN A 172 7.81 5.66 14.04
N PHE A 173 7.51 4.66 13.22
CA PHE A 173 6.15 4.31 12.84
C PHE A 173 5.34 3.87 14.06
N ARG A 174 5.88 2.95 14.87
CA ARG A 174 5.23 2.48 16.11
C ARG A 174 5.01 3.63 17.10
N ALA A 175 6.00 4.51 17.26
CA ALA A 175 5.84 5.69 18.10
C ALA A 175 4.74 6.64 17.58
N GLY A 176 4.69 6.88 16.27
CA GLY A 176 3.66 7.70 15.63
C GLY A 176 2.25 7.14 15.80
N VAL A 177 2.06 5.85 15.57
CA VAL A 177 0.78 5.16 15.81
C VAL A 177 0.35 5.29 17.28
N ASN A 178 1.28 5.11 18.22
CA ASN A 178 1.00 5.24 19.65
C ASN A 178 0.58 6.67 20.04
N LEU A 179 1.18 7.70 19.42
CA LEU A 179 0.79 9.10 19.62
C LEU A 179 -0.65 9.35 19.15
N ILE A 180 -1.04 8.79 18.00
CA ILE A 180 -2.39 8.91 17.46
C ILE A 180 -3.40 8.20 18.37
N GLU A 181 -3.10 6.97 18.77
CA GLU A 181 -3.96 6.16 19.65
C GLU A 181 -4.18 6.83 21.01
N LYS A 182 -3.10 7.29 21.67
CA LYS A 182 -3.22 8.03 22.94
C LYS A 182 -3.94 9.36 22.78
N GLY A 183 -3.69 10.07 21.68
CA GLY A 183 -4.38 11.34 21.39
C GLY A 183 -5.87 11.16 21.15
N ALA A 184 -6.29 10.00 20.63
CA ALA A 184 -7.70 9.68 20.46
C ALA A 184 -8.41 9.42 21.81
N ALA A 185 -7.72 8.78 22.75
CA ALA A 185 -8.27 8.41 24.06
C ALA A 185 -8.24 9.53 25.12
N ALA A 186 -7.64 10.69 24.82
CA ALA A 186 -7.50 11.83 25.72
C ALA A 186 -8.73 12.74 25.73
#